data_AF-A0A3M1N6K9-F1
#
_entry.id   AF-A0A3M1N6K9-F1
#
_cell.length_a   1.000
_cell.length_b   1.000
_cell.length_c   1.000
_cell.angle_alpha   90.00
_cell.angle_beta   90.00
_cell.angle_gamma   90.00
#
_symmetry.space_group_name_H-M   'P 1'
#
loop_
_entity.id
_entity.type
_entity.pdbx_description
1 polymer ?
#
loop_
_entity_poly.entity_id
_entity_poly.type
_entity_poly.pdbx_seq_one_letter_code
_entity_poly.pdbx_strand_id
1 'polypeptide(L)'
;MPDLHHSVFQRIRALFPANWQPITCSKATLIDFSHAIEDVFIVHQLHGVLFTGFQESSYWQQEVARYQHISQIAQQVCIFAGRPLPPEATYSEVRVTLPE
;
A
#
# COMPACT_ATOMS: atom_id res chain seq x y z
N MET A 1 -6.77 -17.57 -17.27
CA MET A 1 -5.95 -17.04 -16.16
C MET A 1 -5.60 -15.61 -16.51
N PRO A 2 -5.64 -14.66 -15.58
CA PRO A 2 -5.31 -13.28 -15.89
C PRO A 2 -3.90 -13.21 -16.46
N ASP A 3 -3.70 -12.35 -17.45
CA ASP A 3 -2.41 -12.16 -18.09
C ASP A 3 -1.39 -11.62 -17.06
N LEU A 4 -0.49 -12.50 -16.61
CA LEU A 4 0.52 -12.20 -15.59
C LEU A 4 1.71 -11.41 -16.15
N HIS A 5 1.73 -11.06 -17.45
CA HIS A 5 2.84 -10.31 -18.07
C HIS A 5 3.15 -8.96 -17.38
N HIS A 6 2.22 -8.45 -16.54
CA HIS A 6 2.36 -7.19 -15.80
C HIS A 6 2.26 -7.31 -14.26
N SER A 7 2.71 -8.41 -13.66
CA SER A 7 2.77 -8.52 -12.19
C SER A 7 3.91 -7.69 -11.57
N VAL A 8 3.58 -6.64 -10.83
CA VAL A 8 4.54 -5.87 -10.01
C VAL A 8 5.25 -6.78 -9.01
N PHE A 9 4.52 -7.72 -8.40
CA PHE A 9 5.09 -8.70 -7.48
C PHE A 9 6.17 -9.57 -8.15
N GLN A 10 5.91 -10.10 -9.35
CA GLN A 10 6.92 -10.90 -10.08
C GLN A 10 8.14 -10.05 -10.47
N ARG A 11 7.92 -8.79 -10.89
CA ARG A 11 9.01 -7.86 -11.19
C ARG A 11 9.88 -7.56 -9.97
N ILE A 12 9.27 -7.32 -8.81
CA ILE A 12 9.97 -7.12 -7.55
C ILE A 12 10.73 -8.40 -7.18
N ARG A 13 10.09 -9.57 -7.21
CA ARG A 13 10.72 -10.86 -6.88
C ARG A 13 11.98 -11.14 -7.72
N ALA A 14 11.99 -10.73 -8.99
CA ALA A 14 13.14 -10.88 -9.87
C ALA A 14 14.37 -10.05 -9.44
N LEU A 15 14.21 -9.04 -8.58
CA LEU A 15 15.31 -8.21 -8.06
C LEU A 15 16.05 -8.85 -6.88
N PHE A 16 15.57 -9.99 -6.38
CA PHE A 16 16.10 -10.60 -5.16
C PHE A 16 16.62 -12.02 -5.39
N PRO A 17 17.49 -12.52 -4.49
CA PRO A 17 18.06 -13.86 -4.60
C PRO A 17 17.02 -14.97 -4.73
N ALA A 18 17.34 -16.01 -5.50
CA ALA A 18 16.41 -17.12 -5.77
C ALA A 18 15.97 -17.90 -4.51
N ASN A 19 16.77 -17.84 -3.44
CA ASN A 19 16.43 -18.45 -2.15
C ASN A 19 15.49 -17.59 -1.31
N TRP A 20 15.14 -16.37 -1.73
CA TRP A 20 14.13 -15.59 -1.04
C TRP A 20 12.74 -16.17 -1.29
N GLN A 21 12.12 -16.64 -0.21
CA GLN A 21 10.80 -17.25 -0.26
C GLN A 21 9.74 -16.23 0.16
N PRO A 22 8.68 -16.03 -0.65
CA PRO A 22 7.49 -15.32 -0.20
C PRO A 22 6.91 -15.99 1.04
N ILE A 23 6.51 -15.18 2.01
CA ILE A 23 5.79 -15.67 3.19
C ILE A 23 4.30 -15.66 2.85
N THR A 24 3.66 -16.83 2.93
CA THR A 24 2.21 -16.94 2.81
C THR A 24 1.59 -16.72 4.18
N CYS A 25 0.68 -15.76 4.28
CA CYS A 25 -0.01 -15.43 5.50
C CYS A 25 -1.49 -15.15 5.21
N SER A 26 -2.31 -15.18 6.27
CA SER A 26 -3.72 -14.84 6.14
C SER A 26 -3.88 -13.36 5.78
N LYS A 27 -5.02 -13.00 5.18
CA LYS A 27 -5.33 -11.58 4.93
C LYS A 27 -5.27 -10.75 6.21
N ALA A 28 -5.78 -11.27 7.33
CA ALA A 28 -5.74 -10.58 8.61
C ALA A 28 -4.29 -10.30 9.05
N THR A 29 -3.42 -11.29 8.95
CA THR A 29 -2.00 -11.14 9.28
C THR A 29 -1.30 -10.11 8.38
N LEU A 30 -1.61 -10.08 7.09
CA LEU A 30 -1.07 -9.06 6.18
C LEU A 30 -1.54 -7.65 6.54
N ILE A 31 -2.80 -7.50 6.95
CA ILE A 31 -3.36 -6.22 7.42
C ILE A 31 -2.63 -5.79 8.69
N ASP A 32 -2.51 -6.67 9.68
CA ASP A 32 -1.81 -6.37 10.94
C ASP A 32 -0.35 -5.98 10.69
N PHE A 33 0.32 -6.65 9.75
CA PHE A 33 1.70 -6.33 9.37
C PHE A 33 1.80 -4.96 8.68
N SER A 34 0.83 -4.61 7.82
CA SER A 34 0.74 -3.27 7.21
C SER A 34 0.62 -2.19 8.29
N HIS A 35 -0.31 -2.36 9.23
CA HIS A 35 -0.49 -1.42 10.33
C HIS A 35 0.75 -1.30 11.20
N ALA A 36 1.45 -2.41 11.47
CA ALA A 36 2.69 -2.40 12.25
C ALA A 36 3.80 -1.60 11.53
N ILE A 37 3.94 -1.73 10.21
CA ILE A 37 4.90 -0.93 9.43
C ILE A 37 4.53 0.56 9.49
N GLU A 38 3.26 0.88 9.31
CA GLU A 38 2.75 2.26 9.39
C GLU A 38 2.96 2.86 10.80
N ASP A 39 2.77 2.08 11.86
CA ASP A 39 3.04 2.51 13.23
C ASP A 39 4.53 2.80 13.43
N VAL A 40 5.43 2.03 12.81
CA VAL A 40 6.87 2.31 12.83
C VAL A 40 7.16 3.68 12.19
N PHE A 41 6.51 4.04 11.08
CA PHE A 41 6.66 5.36 10.48
C PHE A 41 6.18 6.47 11.43
N ILE A 42 5.04 6.28 12.10
CA ILE A 42 4.46 7.26 13.03
C ILE A 42 5.33 7.42 14.28
N VAL A 43 5.64 6.32 14.96
CA VAL A 43 6.35 6.31 16.25
C VAL A 43 7.78 6.80 16.09
N HIS A 44 8.47 6.37 15.03
CA HIS A 44 9.86 6.72 14.82
C HIS A 44 10.06 7.92 13.88
N GLN A 45 8.98 8.55 13.43
CA GLN A 45 9.01 9.70 12.52
C GLN A 45 9.89 9.42 11.29
N LEU A 46 9.70 8.26 10.66
CA LEU A 46 10.56 7.82 9.57
C LEU A 46 10.33 8.65 8.30
N HIS A 47 11.39 9.29 7.83
CA HIS A 47 11.41 10.01 6.56
C HIS A 47 11.74 9.04 5.40
N GLY A 48 10.78 8.19 5.05
CA GLY A 48 10.90 7.20 3.98
C GLY A 48 9.78 7.27 2.95
N VAL A 49 9.81 6.34 1.99
CA VAL A 49 8.72 6.12 1.04
C VAL A 49 7.88 4.93 1.51
N LEU A 50 6.57 5.15 1.68
CA LEU A 50 5.62 4.11 2.05
C LEU A 50 4.75 3.73 0.84
N PHE A 51 4.71 2.44 0.52
CA PHE A 51 3.76 1.86 -0.42
C PHE A 51 2.75 1.03 0.37
N THR A 52 1.47 1.40 0.34
CA THR A 52 0.40 0.73 1.08
C THR A 52 -0.83 0.53 0.20
N GLY A 53 -1.70 -0.40 0.57
CA GLY A 53 -2.91 -0.73 -0.17
C GLY A 53 -4.14 -0.53 0.69
N PHE A 54 -5.16 0.11 0.12
CA PHE A 54 -6.43 0.33 0.80
C PHE A 54 -7.58 -0.35 0.01
N GLN A 55 -8.40 -1.12 0.71
CA GLN A 55 -9.67 -1.63 0.20
C GLN A 55 -10.82 -0.99 0.98
N GLU A 56 -11.80 -0.46 0.24
CA GLU A 56 -12.99 0.18 0.82
C GLU A 56 -13.68 -0.76 1.81
N SER A 57 -13.75 -0.32 3.06
CA SER A 57 -14.39 -1.02 4.17
C SER A 57 -15.04 0.01 5.08
N SER A 58 -15.81 -0.45 6.07
CA SER A 58 -16.45 0.38 7.09
C SER A 58 -15.49 1.32 7.86
N TYR A 59 -14.17 1.15 7.67
CA TYR A 59 -13.10 1.90 8.34
C TYR A 59 -12.50 3.03 7.51
N TRP A 60 -13.10 3.38 6.36
CA TRP A 60 -12.63 4.41 5.43
C TRP A 60 -12.10 5.68 6.11
N GLN A 61 -12.89 6.31 6.99
CA GLN A 61 -12.48 7.58 7.59
C GLN A 61 -11.29 7.46 8.53
N GLN A 62 -11.17 6.34 9.24
CA GLN A 62 -10.05 6.10 10.16
C GLN A 62 -8.75 5.92 9.37
N GLU A 63 -8.81 5.16 8.28
CA GLU A 63 -7.68 4.92 7.40
C GLU A 63 -7.23 6.19 6.68
N VAL A 64 -8.17 7.03 6.21
CA VAL A 64 -7.84 8.35 5.64
C VAL A 64 -7.11 9.23 6.65
N ALA A 65 -7.65 9.35 7.87
CA ALA A 65 -7.02 10.18 8.91
C ALA A 65 -5.60 9.69 9.22
N ARG A 66 -5.40 8.37 9.23
CA ARG A 66 -4.08 7.74 9.42
C ARG A 66 -3.12 8.09 8.29
N TYR A 67 -3.52 7.93 7.02
CA TYR A 67 -2.64 8.28 5.90
C TYR A 67 -2.37 9.78 5.78
N GLN A 68 -3.33 10.63 6.16
CA GLN A 68 -3.13 12.08 6.28
C GLN A 68 -2.08 12.41 7.34
N HIS A 69 -2.04 11.68 8.45
CA HIS A 69 -1.00 11.87 9.45
C HIS A 69 0.37 11.39 8.94
N ILE A 70 0.43 10.21 8.31
CA ILE A 70 1.67 9.66 7.77
C ILE A 70 2.23 10.56 6.65
N SER A 71 1.39 11.18 5.81
CA SER A 71 1.86 12.06 4.74
C SER A 71 2.52 13.35 5.23
N GLN A 72 2.32 13.72 6.51
CA GLN A 72 3.02 14.84 7.15
C GLN A 72 4.43 14.46 7.61
N ILE A 73 4.74 13.16 7.68
CA ILE A 73 5.99 12.61 8.24
C ILE A 73 6.83 11.99 7.12
N ALA A 74 6.23 11.08 6.37
CA ALA A 74 6.91 10.35 5.31
C ALA A 74 7.30 11.29 4.15
N GLN A 75 8.40 10.96 3.47
CA GLN A 75 8.81 11.68 2.27
C GLN A 75 7.78 11.53 1.15
N GLN A 76 7.19 10.34 1.05
CA GLN A 76 6.12 10.05 0.10
C GLN A 76 5.29 8.86 0.57
N VAL A 77 3.97 8.95 0.40
CA VAL A 77 3.04 7.85 0.63
C VAL A 77 2.30 7.56 -0.66
N CYS A 78 2.37 6.32 -1.15
CA CYS A 78 1.67 5.86 -2.34
C CYS A 78 0.63 4.81 -1.92
N ILE A 79 -0.65 5.12 -2.16
CA ILE A 79 -1.78 4.26 -1.75
C ILE A 79 -2.38 3.61 -2.99
N PHE A 80 -2.41 2.28 -3.03
CA PHE A 80 -3.11 1.51 -4.04
C PHE A 80 -4.57 1.31 -3.61
N ALA A 81 -5.52 1.88 -4.36
CA ALA A 81 -6.95 1.75 -4.10
C ALA A 81 -7.70 1.16 -5.30
N GLY A 82 -8.65 0.26 -5.05
CA GLY A 82 -9.47 -0.38 -6.09
C GLY A 82 -10.64 0.48 -6.59
N ARG A 83 -10.88 1.64 -5.98
CA ARG A 83 -11.92 2.62 -6.32
C ARG A 83 -11.37 4.04 -6.18
N PRO A 84 -11.94 5.03 -6.89
CA PRO A 84 -11.51 6.42 -6.79
C PRO A 84 -11.57 6.88 -5.32
N LEU A 85 -10.53 7.59 -4.89
CA LEU A 85 -10.52 8.26 -3.58
C LEU A 85 -11.58 9.39 -3.59
N PRO A 86 -12.16 9.76 -2.44
CA PRO A 86 -13.07 10.89 -2.33
C PRO A 86 -12.41 12.16 -2.85
N PRO A 87 -13.20 13.04 -3.49
CA PRO A 87 -12.70 14.26 -4.13
C PRO A 87 -12.12 15.30 -3.16
N GLU A 88 -12.18 15.04 -1.85
CA GLU A 88 -11.94 16.00 -0.78
C GLU A 88 -10.45 16.19 -0.42
N ALA A 89 -9.52 15.54 -1.12
CA ALA A 89 -8.09 15.57 -0.74
C ALA A 89 -7.15 16.05 -1.85
N THR A 90 -6.08 16.73 -1.45
CA THR A 90 -4.99 17.22 -2.32
C THR A 90 -4.00 16.07 -2.59
N TYR A 91 -4.35 15.15 -3.49
CA TYR A 91 -3.46 14.04 -3.90
C TYR A 91 -3.18 14.07 -5.39
N SER A 92 -2.00 13.58 -5.78
CA SER A 92 -1.71 13.24 -7.18
C SER A 92 -2.26 11.85 -7.47
N GLU A 93 -3.25 11.75 -8.35
CA GLU A 93 -3.87 10.49 -8.73
C GLU A 93 -3.20 9.88 -9.97
N VAL A 94 -2.87 8.59 -9.92
CA VAL A 94 -2.50 7.79 -11.10
C VAL A 94 -3.50 6.67 -11.25
N ARG A 95 -4.32 6.71 -12.31
CA ARG A 95 -5.30 5.66 -12.62
C ARG A 95 -4.69 4.62 -13.55
N VAL A 96 -4.74 3.36 -13.14
CA VAL A 96 -4.34 2.21 -13.96
C VAL A 96 -5.57 1.34 -14.19
N THR A 97 -6.01 1.22 -15.44
CA THR A 97 -7.06 0.28 -15.83
C THR A 97 -6.40 -1.06 -16.13
N LEU A 98 -6.79 -2.11 -15.38
CA LEU A 98 -6.35 -3.47 -15.69
C LEU A 98 -7.21 -4.03 -16.84
N PRO A 99 -6.62 -4.75 -17.81
CA PRO A 99 -7.38 -5.47 -18.82
C PRO A 99 -8.27 -6.55 -18.16
N GLU A 100 -9.43 -6.81 -18.76
CA GLU A 100 -10.39 -7.85 -18.33
C GLU A 100 -9.81 -9.27 -18.37
#